data_AF-A0A350ILX0-F1
#
_entry.id   AF-A0A350ILX0-F1
#
_cell.length_a   1.000
_cell.length_b   1.000
_cell.length_c   1.000
_cell.angle_alpha   90.00
_cell.angle_beta   90.00
_cell.angle_gamma   90.00
#
_symmetry.space_group_name_H-M   'P 1'
#
loop_
_entity.id
_entity.type
_entity.pdbx_description
1 polymer ?
#
loop_
_entity_poly.entity_id
_entity_poly.type
_entity_poly.pdbx_seq_one_letter_code
_entity_poly.pdbx_strand_id
1 'polypeptide(L)' 'MNVSVEISMYPLIEEYPQIVQEFIEKLQKQKDLIVTANAMSTEIYGDYEIIFDLLKNNISQEFDNGKAVFVLKISNGC' A
#
# COMPACT_ATOMS: atom_id res chain seq x y z
N MET A 1 7.42 -14.37 -8.04
CA MET A 1 7.32 -13.73 -9.37
C MET A 1 7.20 -12.23 -9.16
N ASN A 2 7.71 -11.35 -10.02
CA ASN A 2 7.59 -9.92 -9.76
C ASN A 2 6.30 -9.33 -10.33
N VAL A 3 5.69 -8.40 -9.60
CA VAL A 3 4.49 -7.65 -10.00
C VAL A 3 4.63 -6.18 -9.65
N SER A 4 3.84 -5.35 -10.33
CA SER A 4 3.60 -3.96 -9.98
C SER A 4 2.22 -3.81 -9.37
N VAL A 5 2.13 -3.13 -8.23
CA VAL A 5 0.87 -2.76 -7.58
C VAL A 5 0.83 -1.26 -7.40
N GLU A 6 -0.16 -0.62 -8.00
CA GLU A 6 -0.52 0.77 -7.68
C GLU A 6 -1.62 0.74 -6.63
N ILE A 7 -1.41 1.42 -5.50
CA ILE A 7 -2.32 1.47 -4.36
C ILE A 7 -2.64 2.90 -3.95
N SER A 8 -3.93 3.14 -3.70
CA SER A 8 -4.43 4.35 -3.03
C SER A 8 -5.28 3.95 -1.83
N MET A 9 -5.06 4.60 -0.70
CA MET A 9 -5.81 4.40 0.54
C MET A 9 -6.56 5.67 0.92
N TYR A 10 -7.83 5.53 1.25
CA TYR A 10 -8.72 6.60 1.68
C TYR A 10 -9.30 6.28 3.06
N PRO A 11 -8.60 6.63 4.16
CA PRO A 11 -9.18 6.58 5.50
C PRO A 11 -10.38 7.50 5.58
N LEU A 12 -11.50 7.04 6.14
CA LEU A 12 -12.74 7.81 6.23
C LEU A 12 -12.83 8.58 7.56
N ILE A 13 -11.77 9.33 7.88
CA ILE A 13 -11.62 10.15 9.09
C ILE A 13 -10.98 11.52 8.76
N GLU A 14 -11.02 12.50 9.67
CA GLU A 14 -10.44 13.83 9.43
C GLU A 14 -8.91 13.83 9.38
N GLU A 15 -8.26 13.05 10.24
CA GLU A 15 -6.81 12.92 10.34
C GLU A 15 -6.19 11.99 9.28
N TYR A 16 -6.90 11.76 8.17
CA TYR A 16 -6.46 10.86 7.09
C TYR A 16 -5.05 11.16 6.54
N PRO A 17 -4.55 12.41 6.43
CA PRO A 17 -3.24 12.64 5.83
C PRO A 17 -2.10 11.98 6.61
N GLN A 18 -2.21 11.98 7.94
CA GLN A 18 -1.20 11.33 8.79
C GLN A 18 -1.25 9.81 8.63
N ILE A 19 -2.45 9.22 8.61
CA ILE A 19 -2.63 7.77 8.42
C ILE A 19 -2.07 7.31 7.07
N VAL A 20 -2.32 8.08 6.00
CA VAL A 20 -1.76 7.79 4.66
C VAL A 20 -0.25 7.86 4.67
N GLN A 21 0.33 8.88 5.30
CA GLN A 21 1.78 9.03 5.43
C GLN A 21 2.41 7.84 6.19
N GLU A 22 1.84 7.46 7.34
CA GLU A 22 2.30 6.32 8.14
C GLU A 22 2.22 5.00 7.35
N PHE A 23 1.16 4.81 6.57
CA PHE A 23 1.01 3.65 5.69
C PHE A 23 2.11 3.59 4.63
N ILE A 24 2.38 4.70 3.93
CA ILE A 24 3.45 4.79 2.93
C ILE A 24 4.82 4.50 3.56
N GLU A 25 5.09 5.04 4.74
CA GLU A 25 6.34 4.79 5.47
C GLU A 25 6.52 3.32 5.86
N LYS A 26 5.44 2.62 6.26
CA LYS A 26 5.47 1.17 6.53
C LYS A 26 5.86 0.38 5.27
N LEU A 27 5.34 0.78 4.11
CA LEU A 27 5.68 0.15 2.82
C LEU A 27 7.15 0.41 2.46
N GLN A 28 7.63 1.65 2.58
CA GLN A 28 9.00 2.04 2.25
C GLN A 28 10.07 1.41 3.16
N LYS A 29 9.70 0.92 4.34
CA LYS A 29 10.60 0.18 5.24
C LYS A 29 10.96 -1.22 4.72
N GLN A 30 10.23 -1.75 3.72
CA GLN A 30 10.51 -3.05 3.14
C GLN A 30 11.69 -2.96 2.16
N LYS A 31 12.84 -3.49 2.56
CA LYS A 31 14.09 -3.41 1.77
C LYS A 31 14.06 -4.21 0.47
N ASP A 32 13.20 -5.22 0.39
CA ASP A 32 13.09 -6.12 -0.75
C ASP A 32 12.10 -5.60 -1.82
N LEU A 33 11.48 -4.43 -1.58
CA LEU A 33 10.49 -3.83 -2.46
C LEU A 33 10.95 -2.45 -2.93
N ILE A 34 10.59 -2.10 -4.16
CA ILE A 34 10.71 -0.74 -4.69
C ILE A 34 9.38 -0.05 -4.46
N VAL A 35 9.37 1.02 -3.66
CA VAL A 35 8.16 1.76 -3.31
C VAL A 35 8.32 3.22 -3.71
N THR A 36 7.46 3.67 -4.62
CA THR A 36 7.44 5.05 -5.14
C THR A 36 6.11 5.69 -4.82
N ALA A 37 6.10 6.68 -3.93
CA ALA A 37 4.90 7.47 -3.64
C ALA A 37 4.89 8.75 -4.49
N ASN A 38 3.73 9.09 -5.04
CA ASN A 38 3.48 10.35 -5.73
C ASN A 38 2.22 11.04 -5.16
N ALA A 39 1.81 12.16 -5.75
CA ALA A 39 0.68 12.94 -5.26
C ALA A 39 -0.69 12.23 -5.34
N MET A 40 -0.82 11.17 -6.15
CA MET A 40 -2.09 10.49 -6.43
C MET A 40 -2.13 9.05 -5.89
N SER A 41 -1.01 8.34 -5.93
CA SER A 41 -0.93 6.92 -5.54
C SER A 41 0.48 6.51 -5.11
N THR A 42 0.59 5.30 -4.58
CA THR A 42 1.85 4.63 -4.29
C THR A 42 2.01 3.44 -5.20
N GLU A 43 3.16 3.32 -5.86
CA GLU A 43 3.52 2.16 -6.67
C GLU A 43 4.49 1.27 -5.88
N ILE A 44 4.23 -0.03 -5.87
CA ILE A 44 5.02 -1.07 -5.22
C ILE A 44 5.43 -2.06 -6.31
N TYR A 45 6.73 -2.32 -6.43
CA TYR A 45 7.28 -3.32 -7.34
C TYR A 45 8.20 -4.28 -6.58
N GLY A 46 8.08 -5.58 -6.87
CA GLY A 46 8.82 -6.63 -6.16
C GLY A 46 8.14 -7.99 -6.24
N ASP A 47 8.57 -8.92 -5.40
CA ASP A 47 8.03 -10.28 -5.41
C ASP A 47 6.56 -10.32 -4.94
N TYR A 48 5.75 -11.03 -5.70
CA TYR A 48 4.30 -11.18 -5.51
C TYR A 48 3.93 -11.66 -4.10
N GLU A 49 4.61 -12.69 -3.58
CA GLU A 49 4.26 -13.24 -2.27
C GLU A 49 4.57 -12.20 -1.18
N ILE A 50 5.74 -11.55 -1.27
CA ILE A 50 6.15 -10.50 -0.34
C ILE A 50 5.16 -9.32 -0.36
N ILE A 51 4.77 -8.86 -1.54
CA ILE A 51 3.83 -7.74 -1.69
C ILE A 51 2.46 -8.10 -1.10
N PHE A 52 1.91 -9.26 -1.45
CA PHE A 52 0.56 -9.62 -1.02
C PHE A 52 0.48 -9.97 0.46
N ASP A 53 1.50 -10.58 1.05
CA ASP A 53 1.58 -10.76 2.50
C ASP A 53 1.66 -9.43 3.24
N LEU A 54 2.46 -8.49 2.73
CA LEU A 54 2.54 -7.14 3.28
C LEU A 54 1.18 -6.42 3.20
N LEU A 55 0.54 -6.42 2.03
CA LEU A 55 -0.75 -5.76 1.83
C LEU A 55 -1.84 -6.39 2.68
N LYS A 56 -1.90 -7.71 2.78
CA LYS A 56 -2.84 -8.44 3.63
C LYS A 56 -2.74 -7.97 5.09
N ASN A 57 -1.53 -7.93 5.64
CA ASN A 57 -1.31 -7.55 7.03
C ASN A 57 -1.65 -6.07 7.28
N ASN A 58 -1.20 -5.17 6.41
CA ASN A 58 -1.46 -3.74 6.59
C ASN A 58 -2.94 -3.39 6.38
N ILE A 59 -3.61 -3.92 5.35
CA ILE A 59 -5.03 -3.66 5.10
C ILE A 59 -5.88 -4.17 6.27
N SER A 60 -5.57 -5.37 6.79
CA SER A 60 -6.27 -5.89 7.98
C SER A 60 -6.11 -4.95 9.17
N GLN A 61 -4.89 -4.50 9.45
CA GLN A 61 -4.62 -3.56 10.54
C GLN A 61 -5.37 -2.22 10.38
N GLU A 62 -5.43 -1.67 9.16
CA GLU A 62 -6.16 -0.43 8.91
C GLU A 62 -7.68 -0.61 9.11
N PHE A 63 -8.24 -1.77 8.77
CA PHE A 63 -9.66 -2.08 9.03
C PHE A 63 -9.97 -2.32 10.52
N ASP A 64 -9.00 -2.81 11.30
CA ASP A 64 -9.15 -2.89 12.76
C ASP A 64 -9.16 -1.51 13.41
N ASN A 65 -8.42 -0.55 12.83
CA ASN A 65 -8.31 0.82 13.35
C ASN A 65 -9.43 1.75 12.87
N GLY A 66 -10.21 1.37 11.85
CA GLY A 66 -11.31 2.19 11.36
C GLY A 66 -11.83 1.79 9.99
N LYS A 67 -12.51 2.73 9.33
CA LYS A 67 -13.04 2.53 7.98
C LYS A 67 -12.10 3.15 6.96
N ALA A 68 -11.76 2.39 5.94
CA ALA A 68 -10.95 2.86 4.82
C ALA A 68 -11.45 2.26 3.51
N VAL A 69 -11.18 2.95 2.40
CA VAL A 69 -11.33 2.39 1.05
C VAL A 69 -9.95 2.23 0.45
N PHE A 70 -9.67 1.06 -0.10
CA PHE A 70 -8.46 0.82 -0.87
C PHE A 70 -8.81 0.64 -2.35
N VAL A 71 -8.01 1.25 -3.21
CA VAL A 71 -8.04 1.02 -4.66
C VAL A 71 -6.70 0.43 -5.06
N LEU A 72 -6.73 -0.74 -5.69
CA LEU A 72 -5.54 -1.45 -6.14
C LEU A 72 -5.64 -1.76 -7.63
N LYS A 73 -4.55 -1.49 -8.35
CA LYS A 73 -4.31 -1.98 -9.72
C LYS A 73 -3.06 -2.86 -9.69
N ILE A 74 -3.16 -4.08 -10.20
CA ILE A 74 -2.09 -5.07 -10.15
C ILE A 74 -1.75 -5.51 -11.58
N SER A 75 -0.46 -5.55 -11.91
CA SER A 75 0.03 -6.06 -13.19
C SER A 75 1.23 -6.97 -12.99
N ASN A 76 1.24 -8.10 -13.68
CA ASN A 76 2.43 -8.94 -13.90
C ASN A 76 3.05 -8.72 -15.30
N GLY A 77 2.52 -7.77 -16.05
CA GLY A 77 3.03 -7.32 -17.34
C GLY A 77 3.57 -5.90 -17.24
N CYS A 78 4.76 -5.68 -17.80
CA CYS A 78 5.21 -4.34 -18.16
C CYS A 78 4.66 -3.97 -19.54
#